data_AF-A0A1D3KA51-F1
#
_entry.id   AF-A0A1D3KA51-F1
#
_cell.length_a   1.000
_cell.length_b   1.000
_cell.length_c   1.000
_cell.angle_alpha   90.00
_cell.angle_beta   90.00
_cell.angle_gamma   90.00
#
_symmetry.space_group_name_H-M   'P 1'
#
loop_
_entity.id
_entity.type
_entity.pdbx_description
1 polymer ?
#
loop_
_entity_poly.entity_id
_entity_poly.type
_entity_poly.pdbx_seq_one_letter_code
_entity_poly.pdbx_strand_id
1 'polypeptide(L)'
;MTAGNAELPENDYWVPALQRGLRILEMFDGVQRTLGSNEIAARLGVSVSAIYRILFTLSEMGYLRKIDRNTYELGTQLISNGFSYLASRDIVDVAMPLLNTLRDKTSLSCHLAIREQTESLYLYRAFAAQRLSVNIPIGTRIPCHCTAMGRILLSELPADTLDQLYQRVRLDDYPPPAPKSLPELAQLLGEDRERGWVLHRSDYSTAIASAVRDHTGSIVAAINLSGPEAVLDNEAVRSQCLQLLLHTAGEISTQLGSGYGDGLAVQNARSVSETRPCAPKSAFPWRRD
;
A
#
# COMPACT_ATOMS: atom_id res chain seq x y z
N MET A 1 9.18 40.84 24.47
CA MET A 1 9.13 39.41 24.86
C MET A 1 9.38 38.60 23.60
N THR A 2 10.65 38.27 23.37
CA THR A 2 11.15 37.53 22.21
C THR A 2 11.00 36.03 22.49
N ALA A 3 10.28 35.33 21.62
CA ALA A 3 10.20 33.87 21.65
C ALA A 3 11.59 33.30 21.37
N GLY A 4 12.11 32.51 22.31
CA GLY A 4 13.38 31.83 22.18
C GLY A 4 13.32 30.80 21.07
N ASN A 5 14.26 30.89 20.13
CA ASN A 5 14.64 29.78 19.28
C ASN A 5 15.08 28.64 20.19
N ALA A 6 14.28 27.57 20.25
CA ALA A 6 14.74 26.31 20.79
C ALA A 6 15.76 25.73 19.80
N GLU A 7 17.04 26.03 20.03
CA GLU A 7 18.14 25.33 19.39
C GLU A 7 18.03 23.85 19.77
N LEU A 8 17.68 23.04 18.78
CA LEU A 8 17.73 21.58 18.91
C LEU A 8 19.18 21.19 19.20
N PRO A 9 19.43 20.25 20.13
CA PRO A 9 20.78 19.87 20.53
C PRO A 9 21.61 19.51 19.29
N GLU A 10 22.80 20.11 19.16
CA GLU A 10 23.77 19.79 18.11
C GLU A 10 24.10 18.29 18.20
N ASN A 11 23.43 17.51 17.37
CA ASN A 11 23.70 16.11 17.20
C ASN A 11 24.72 16.03 16.06
N ASP A 12 25.99 15.74 16.37
CA ASP A 12 27.09 15.64 15.41
C ASP A 12 26.84 14.61 14.27
N TYR A 13 25.78 13.80 14.38
CA TYR A 13 25.30 12.90 13.33
C TYR A 13 24.33 13.54 12.32
N TRP A 14 23.85 14.77 12.55
CA TRP A 14 22.96 15.44 11.62
C TRP A 14 23.70 15.89 10.37
N VAL A 15 23.15 15.53 9.21
CA VAL A 15 23.58 16.05 7.92
C VAL A 15 22.83 17.35 7.69
N PRO A 16 23.45 18.54 7.87
CA PRO A 16 22.71 19.81 7.90
C PRO A 16 22.01 20.14 6.59
N ALA A 17 22.57 19.69 5.47
CA ALA A 17 21.97 19.86 4.14
C ALA A 17 20.67 19.05 3.98
N LEU A 18 20.62 17.82 4.53
CA LEU A 18 19.42 16.99 4.50
C LEU A 18 18.32 17.59 5.38
N GLN A 19 18.67 17.98 6.60
CA GLN A 19 17.75 18.64 7.54
C GLN A 19 17.12 19.88 6.89
N ARG A 20 17.95 20.75 6.30
CA ARG A 20 17.48 21.95 5.59
C ARG A 20 16.60 21.60 4.39
N GLY A 21 16.96 20.57 3.62
CA GLY A 21 16.14 20.09 2.50
C GLY A 21 14.74 19.67 2.94
N LEU A 22 14.62 18.89 4.02
CA LEU A 22 13.33 18.48 4.56
C LEU A 22 12.53 19.67 5.09
N ARG A 23 13.18 20.58 5.84
CA ARG A 23 12.53 21.81 6.32
C ARG A 23 12.01 22.70 5.20
N ILE A 24 12.69 22.77 4.06
CA ILE A 24 12.20 23.54 2.90
C ILE A 24 10.89 22.95 2.38
N LEU A 25 10.79 21.62 2.27
CA LEU A 25 9.56 20.95 1.81
C LEU A 25 8.39 21.19 2.78
N GLU A 26 8.64 21.24 4.09
CA GLU A 26 7.63 21.52 5.12
C GLU A 26 7.10 22.96 5.12
N MET A 27 7.73 23.90 4.39
CA MET A 27 7.27 25.30 4.35
C MET A 27 6.09 25.54 3.42
N PHE A 28 5.76 24.57 2.57
CA PHE A 28 4.66 24.63 1.62
C PHE A 28 3.43 23.94 2.20
N ASP A 29 2.25 24.54 2.04
CA ASP A 29 0.98 23.95 2.47
C ASP A 29 -0.19 24.31 1.54
N GLY A 30 -1.42 23.93 1.92
CA GLY A 30 -2.62 24.18 1.11
C GLY A 30 -2.93 25.66 0.86
N VAL A 31 -2.45 26.54 1.74
CA VAL A 31 -2.59 28.00 1.69
C VAL A 31 -1.34 28.61 1.04
N GLN A 32 -0.15 28.19 1.46
CA GLN A 32 1.14 28.66 0.96
C GLN A 32 1.74 27.71 -0.08
N ARG A 33 1.26 27.85 -1.32
CA ARG A 33 1.63 26.97 -2.43
C ARG A 33 2.94 27.33 -3.12
N THR A 34 3.39 28.57 -2.99
CA THR A 34 4.60 29.08 -3.64
C THR A 34 5.45 29.86 -2.65
N LEU A 35 6.77 29.76 -2.81
CA LEU A 35 7.75 30.41 -1.94
C LEU A 35 8.95 30.92 -2.74
N GLY A 36 9.41 32.13 -2.41
CA GLY A 36 10.63 32.70 -2.96
C GLY A 36 11.89 32.24 -2.21
N SER A 37 13.03 32.13 -2.89
CA SER A 37 14.31 31.75 -2.27
C SER A 37 14.71 32.65 -1.09
N ASN A 38 14.41 33.95 -1.17
CA ASN A 38 14.68 34.90 -0.07
C ASN A 38 13.80 34.61 1.15
N GLU A 39 12.54 34.25 0.94
CA GLU A 39 11.60 33.92 2.01
C GLU A 39 11.98 32.59 2.68
N ILE A 40 12.37 31.60 1.88
CA ILE A 40 12.87 30.30 2.37
C ILE A 40 14.13 30.50 3.22
N ALA A 41 15.09 31.30 2.73
CA ALA A 41 16.33 31.61 3.44
C ALA A 41 16.05 32.33 4.78
N ALA A 42 15.12 33.30 4.77
CA ALA A 42 14.71 34.02 5.98
C ALA A 42 14.06 33.09 7.02
N ARG A 43 13.16 32.18 6.60
CA ARG A 43 12.51 31.20 7.48
C ARG A 43 13.49 30.20 8.09
N LEU A 44 14.56 29.86 7.36
CA LEU A 44 15.62 28.99 7.85
C LEU A 44 16.70 29.70 8.66
N GLY A 45 16.70 31.04 8.70
CA GLY A 45 17.75 31.83 9.36
C GLY A 45 19.13 31.69 8.70
N VAL A 46 19.19 31.47 7.38
CA VAL A 46 20.45 31.27 6.63
C VAL A 46 20.54 32.16 5.40
N SER A 47 21.70 32.22 4.74
CA SER A 47 21.86 32.94 3.49
C SER A 47 21.21 32.21 2.31
N VAL A 48 20.83 32.97 1.27
CA VAL A 48 20.33 32.40 0.00
C VAL A 48 21.37 31.49 -0.66
N SER A 49 22.66 31.82 -0.52
CA SER A 49 23.75 30.97 -1.03
C SER A 49 23.81 29.61 -0.35
N ALA A 50 23.46 29.53 0.94
CA ALA A 50 23.52 28.29 1.73
C ALA A 50 22.44 27.27 1.33
N ILE A 51 21.32 27.73 0.78
CA ILE A 51 20.20 26.86 0.34
C ILE A 51 20.21 26.61 -1.16
N TYR A 52 21.02 27.33 -1.94
CA TYR A 52 21.01 27.24 -3.41
C TYR A 52 21.22 25.81 -3.92
N ARG A 53 22.22 25.11 -3.37
CA ARG A 53 22.50 23.72 -3.73
C ARG A 53 21.36 22.78 -3.35
N ILE A 54 20.67 23.06 -2.23
CA ILE A 54 19.55 22.26 -1.75
C ILE A 54 18.33 22.46 -2.66
N LEU A 55 17.99 23.70 -2.99
CA LEU A 55 16.92 24.03 -3.92
C LEU A 55 17.18 23.42 -5.31
N PHE A 56 18.43 23.48 -5.77
CA PHE A 56 18.85 22.83 -7.02
C PHE A 56 18.63 21.32 -6.94
N THR A 57 19.16 20.63 -5.93
CA THR A 57 18.99 19.19 -5.76
C THR A 57 17.52 18.78 -5.68
N LEU A 58 16.70 19.47 -4.88
CA LEU A 58 15.27 19.19 -4.78
C LEU A 58 14.53 19.42 -6.09
N SER A 59 14.96 20.38 -6.91
CA SER A 59 14.37 20.64 -8.22
C SER A 59 14.74 19.55 -9.23
N GLU A 60 16.01 19.17 -9.28
CA GLU A 60 16.50 18.09 -10.17
C GLU A 60 15.89 16.73 -9.81
N MET A 61 15.64 16.48 -8.51
CA MET A 61 14.95 15.29 -8.03
C MET A 61 13.42 15.38 -8.16
N GLY A 62 12.87 16.48 -8.68
CA GLY A 62 11.44 16.67 -8.91
C GLY A 62 10.59 16.92 -7.65
N TYR A 63 11.20 17.11 -6.48
CA TYR A 63 10.49 17.45 -5.22
C TYR A 63 10.06 18.92 -5.16
N LEU A 64 10.78 19.80 -5.84
CA LEU A 64 10.38 21.18 -6.08
C LEU A 64 10.26 21.44 -7.57
N ARG A 65 9.37 22.35 -7.95
CA ARG A 65 9.27 22.88 -9.30
C ARG A 65 9.54 24.37 -9.27
N LYS A 66 10.46 24.81 -10.12
CA LYS A 66 10.76 26.23 -10.28
C LYS A 66 9.73 26.86 -11.22
N ILE A 67 8.96 27.84 -10.72
CA ILE A 67 7.90 28.50 -11.48
C ILE A 67 8.32 29.86 -12.05
N ASP A 68 9.32 30.49 -11.43
CA ASP A 68 9.91 31.75 -11.87
C ASP A 68 11.39 31.79 -11.44
N ARG A 69 12.10 32.89 -11.73
CA ARG A 69 13.55 33.06 -11.51
C ARG A 69 14.01 32.65 -10.11
N ASN A 70 13.21 32.95 -9.09
CA ASN A 70 13.54 32.70 -7.68
C ASN A 70 12.37 32.07 -6.89
N THR A 71 11.32 31.60 -7.56
CA THR A 71 10.10 31.12 -6.90
C THR A 71 9.90 29.65 -7.18
N TYR A 72 9.53 28.91 -6.14
CA TYR A 72 9.36 27.46 -6.15
C TYR A 72 7.96 27.09 -5.69
N GLU A 73 7.51 25.93 -6.11
CA GLU A 73 6.36 25.21 -5.58
C GLU A 73 6.73 23.74 -5.36
N LEU A 74 5.86 22.97 -4.73
CA LEU A 74 6.04 21.52 -4.59
C LEU A 74 5.97 20.83 -5.97
N GLY A 75 6.95 19.98 -6.25
CA GLY A 75 7.03 19.19 -7.48
C GLY A 75 6.26 17.88 -7.39
N THR A 76 6.02 17.27 -8.56
CA THR A 76 5.23 16.04 -8.68
C THR A 76 5.88 14.83 -8.04
N GLN A 77 7.19 14.85 -7.72
CA GLN A 77 7.85 13.75 -7.00
C GLN A 77 7.40 13.64 -5.54
N LEU A 78 7.02 14.76 -4.92
CA LEU A 78 6.39 14.72 -3.59
C LEU A 78 5.00 14.06 -3.67
N ILE A 79 4.30 14.29 -4.78
CA ILE A 79 3.01 13.68 -5.08
C ILE A 79 3.19 12.21 -5.46
N SER A 80 4.22 11.79 -6.20
CA SER A 80 4.42 10.38 -6.58
C SER A 80 4.76 9.48 -5.39
N ASN A 81 5.52 9.98 -4.41
CA ASN A 81 5.75 9.28 -3.13
C ASN A 81 4.57 9.46 -2.14
N GLY A 82 3.88 10.60 -2.19
CA GLY A 82 2.61 10.83 -1.51
C GLY A 82 1.44 10.07 -2.14
N PHE A 83 1.60 9.54 -3.35
CA PHE A 83 0.61 8.73 -4.06
C PHE A 83 0.52 7.34 -3.48
N SER A 84 1.50 6.84 -2.72
CA SER A 84 1.26 5.66 -1.88
C SER A 84 0.24 5.94 -0.77
N TYR A 85 0.13 7.19 -0.32
CA TYR A 85 -0.90 7.66 0.64
C TYR A 85 -2.16 8.23 -0.05
N LEU A 86 -2.09 8.78 -1.27
CA LEU A 86 -3.27 9.21 -2.04
C LEU A 86 -3.90 8.09 -2.86
N ALA A 87 -3.16 7.04 -3.23
CA ALA A 87 -3.72 5.76 -3.66
C ALA A 87 -4.58 5.16 -2.55
N SER A 88 -4.33 5.55 -1.28
CA SER A 88 -5.21 5.26 -0.16
C SER A 88 -6.57 5.97 -0.26
N ARG A 89 -6.67 7.13 -0.93
CA ARG A 89 -7.94 7.81 -1.20
C ARG A 89 -8.65 7.19 -2.40
N ASP A 90 -7.93 6.89 -3.48
CA ASP A 90 -8.47 6.16 -4.64
C ASP A 90 -8.96 4.75 -4.24
N ILE A 91 -8.19 4.00 -3.44
CA ILE A 91 -8.61 2.69 -2.95
C ILE A 91 -9.75 2.76 -1.95
N VAL A 92 -9.83 3.79 -1.10
CA VAL A 92 -10.98 3.97 -0.20
C VAL A 92 -12.22 4.27 -1.02
N ASP A 93 -12.14 5.17 -2.01
CA ASP A 93 -13.27 5.53 -2.87
C ASP A 93 -13.76 4.33 -3.70
N VAL A 94 -12.84 3.47 -4.18
CA VAL A 94 -13.16 2.20 -4.88
C VAL A 94 -13.73 1.14 -3.92
N ALA A 95 -13.09 0.94 -2.77
CA ALA A 95 -13.44 -0.15 -1.85
C ALA A 95 -14.70 0.15 -1.02
N MET A 96 -14.94 1.41 -0.67
CA MET A 96 -16.07 1.84 0.18
C MET A 96 -17.43 1.29 -0.28
N PRO A 97 -17.89 1.49 -1.54
CA PRO A 97 -19.19 0.98 -1.98
C PRO A 97 -19.27 -0.55 -1.94
N LEU A 98 -18.16 -1.22 -2.27
CA LEU A 98 -18.08 -2.68 -2.31
C LEU A 98 -18.08 -3.28 -0.90
N LEU A 99 -17.35 -2.68 0.04
CA LEU A 99 -17.32 -3.09 1.45
C LEU A 99 -18.65 -2.82 2.15
N ASN A 100 -19.35 -1.75 1.80
CA ASN A 100 -20.72 -1.51 2.27
C ASN A 100 -21.68 -2.59 1.78
N THR A 101 -21.62 -2.94 0.50
CA THR A 101 -22.42 -4.03 -0.08
C THR A 101 -22.09 -5.37 0.57
N LEU A 102 -20.80 -5.65 0.81
CA LEU A 102 -20.35 -6.87 1.46
C LEU A 102 -20.86 -6.96 2.91
N ARG A 103 -20.80 -5.86 3.66
CA ARG A 103 -21.40 -5.75 4.99
C ARG A 103 -22.90 -6.04 4.92
N ASP A 104 -23.63 -5.45 3.99
CA ASP A 104 -25.08 -5.62 3.89
C ASP A 104 -25.46 -7.08 3.56
N LYS A 105 -24.68 -7.76 2.73
CA LYS A 105 -24.88 -9.18 2.38
C LYS A 105 -24.56 -10.15 3.52
N THR A 106 -23.54 -9.86 4.31
CA THR A 106 -23.02 -10.78 5.35
C THR A 106 -23.50 -10.42 6.75
N SER A 107 -24.00 -9.20 6.93
CA SER A 107 -24.22 -8.56 8.22
C SER A 107 -22.98 -8.46 9.11
N LEU A 108 -21.77 -8.73 8.60
CA LEU A 108 -20.52 -8.65 9.36
C LEU A 108 -19.79 -7.33 9.11
N SER A 109 -18.93 -6.93 10.05
CA SER A 109 -18.16 -5.68 9.88
C SER A 109 -16.98 -5.91 8.96
N CYS A 110 -16.76 -4.99 8.02
CA CYS A 110 -15.67 -5.04 7.07
C CYS A 110 -14.70 -3.87 7.28
N HIS A 111 -13.43 -4.09 7.04
CA HIS A 111 -12.39 -3.06 7.14
C HIS A 111 -11.50 -3.08 5.90
N LEU A 112 -10.83 -1.95 5.68
CA LEU A 112 -9.75 -1.79 4.71
C LEU A 112 -8.53 -1.29 5.46
N ALA A 113 -7.40 -1.95 5.24
CA ALA A 113 -6.12 -1.54 5.83
C ALA A 113 -4.96 -1.64 4.84
N ILE A 114 -3.97 -0.77 5.04
CA ILE A 114 -2.68 -0.82 4.35
C ILE A 114 -1.57 -1.11 5.36
N ARG A 115 -0.40 -1.54 4.87
CA ARG A 115 0.76 -1.77 5.73
C ARG A 115 1.58 -0.49 5.87
N GLU A 116 1.87 -0.12 7.10
CA GLU A 116 2.95 0.79 7.42
C GLU A 116 3.95 0.08 8.32
N GLN A 117 5.15 -0.21 7.79
CA GLN A 117 6.18 -0.95 8.50
C GLN A 117 5.64 -2.30 9.04
N THR A 118 5.56 -2.44 10.37
CA THR A 118 5.08 -3.63 11.09
C THR A 118 3.64 -3.49 11.58
N GLU A 119 2.94 -2.42 11.17
CA GLU A 119 1.57 -2.11 11.57
C GLU A 119 0.63 -2.05 10.36
N SER A 120 -0.64 -2.37 10.62
CA SER A 120 -1.74 -2.17 9.68
C SER A 120 -2.45 -0.87 10.04
N LEU A 121 -2.51 0.08 9.09
CA LEU A 121 -3.26 1.32 9.22
C LEU A 121 -4.65 1.14 8.62
N TYR A 122 -5.68 1.29 9.45
CA TYR A 122 -7.07 1.14 9.05
C TYR A 122 -7.57 2.41 8.36
N LEU A 123 -7.98 2.29 7.10
CA LEU A 123 -8.37 3.43 6.27
C LEU A 123 -9.89 3.60 6.16
N TYR A 124 -10.62 2.49 6.22
CA TYR A 124 -12.08 2.50 6.12
C TYR A 124 -12.71 1.38 6.95
N ARG A 125 -13.95 1.61 7.37
CA ARG A 125 -14.78 0.63 8.06
C ARG A 125 -16.22 0.67 7.54
N ALA A 126 -16.77 -0.49 7.21
CA ALA A 126 -18.20 -0.71 7.01
C ALA A 126 -18.75 -1.39 8.27
N PHE A 127 -19.27 -0.58 9.20
CA PHE A 127 -19.75 -1.06 10.49
C PHE A 127 -21.09 -1.78 10.38
N ALA A 128 -21.18 -3.01 10.89
CA ALA A 128 -22.45 -3.73 11.00
C ALA A 128 -23.14 -3.47 12.33
N ALA A 129 -24.42 -3.13 12.29
CA ALA A 129 -25.23 -2.88 13.49
C ALA A 129 -25.67 -4.21 14.16
N GLN A 130 -24.73 -4.95 14.73
CA GLN A 130 -24.98 -6.14 15.55
C GLN A 130 -24.72 -5.87 17.04
N ARG A 131 -25.29 -6.68 17.94
CA ARG A 131 -25.04 -6.58 19.40
C ARG A 131 -23.57 -6.80 19.78
N LEU A 132 -22.83 -7.58 19.00
CA LEU A 132 -21.40 -7.87 19.16
C LEU A 132 -20.68 -7.45 17.88
N SER A 133 -20.54 -6.14 17.68
CA SER A 133 -19.89 -5.56 16.51
C SER A 133 -18.44 -5.22 16.81
N VAL A 134 -17.54 -5.52 15.88
CA VAL A 134 -16.14 -5.10 15.94
C VAL A 134 -16.06 -3.64 15.52
N ASN A 135 -15.63 -2.77 16.43
CA ASN A 135 -15.54 -1.33 16.18
C ASN A 135 -14.09 -0.86 16.24
N ILE A 136 -13.39 -0.91 15.09
CA ILE A 136 -12.04 -0.36 14.95
C ILE A 136 -12.14 1.01 14.24
N PRO A 137 -11.78 2.12 14.90
CA PRO A 137 -11.82 3.44 14.28
C PRO A 137 -10.87 3.57 13.07
N ILE A 138 -11.23 4.43 12.13
CA ILE A 138 -10.33 4.83 11.03
C ILE A 138 -9.11 5.55 11.62
N GLY A 139 -7.93 5.29 11.07
CA GLY A 139 -6.64 5.78 11.57
C GLY A 139 -6.01 4.89 12.65
N THR A 140 -6.71 3.87 13.13
CA THR A 140 -6.14 2.91 14.10
C THR A 140 -4.99 2.15 13.46
N ARG A 141 -3.94 1.94 14.26
CA ARG A 141 -2.77 1.13 13.92
C ARG A 141 -2.75 -0.11 14.80
N ILE A 142 -2.58 -1.29 14.19
CA ILE A 142 -2.50 -2.56 14.91
C ILE A 142 -1.31 -3.36 14.36
N PRO A 143 -0.48 -4.00 15.21
CA PRO A 143 0.62 -4.83 14.75
C PRO A 143 0.16 -5.90 13.75
N CYS A 144 0.86 -5.98 12.61
CA CYS A 144 0.42 -6.82 11.48
C CYS A 144 0.34 -8.30 11.86
N HIS A 145 1.32 -8.80 12.62
CA HIS A 145 1.37 -10.20 13.05
C HIS A 145 0.21 -10.62 13.97
N CYS A 146 -0.53 -9.67 14.53
CA CYS A 146 -1.65 -9.91 15.44
C CYS A 146 -3.03 -9.90 14.75
N THR A 147 -3.10 -9.74 13.42
CA THR A 147 -4.37 -9.60 12.71
C THR A 147 -4.42 -10.37 11.40
N ALA A 148 -5.62 -10.75 10.95
CA ALA A 148 -5.81 -11.41 9.66
C ALA A 148 -5.33 -10.53 8.49
N MET A 149 -5.72 -9.25 8.48
CA MET A 149 -5.30 -8.31 7.42
C MET A 149 -3.79 -8.06 7.46
N GLY A 150 -3.22 -7.93 8.65
CA GLY A 150 -1.78 -7.73 8.80
C GLY A 150 -0.96 -8.92 8.30
N ARG A 151 -1.40 -10.16 8.55
CA ARG A 151 -0.77 -11.35 7.96
C ARG A 151 -0.85 -11.36 6.43
N ILE A 152 -2.01 -11.01 5.85
CA ILE A 152 -2.12 -10.82 4.39
C ILE A 152 -1.14 -9.77 3.86
N LEU A 153 -1.03 -8.63 4.55
CA LEU A 153 -0.16 -7.53 4.16
C LEU A 153 1.34 -7.86 4.24
N LEU A 154 1.71 -8.89 5.00
CA LEU A 154 3.08 -9.37 5.17
C LEU A 154 3.40 -10.58 4.28
N SER A 155 2.41 -11.33 3.80
CA SER A 155 2.59 -12.68 3.25
C SER A 155 3.42 -12.75 1.97
N GLU A 156 3.54 -11.64 1.24
CA GLU A 156 4.32 -11.56 0.01
C GLU A 156 5.61 -10.75 0.14
N LEU A 157 5.98 -10.32 1.35
CA LEU A 157 7.25 -9.66 1.56
C LEU A 157 8.42 -10.63 1.29
N PRO A 158 9.51 -10.18 0.64
CA PRO A 158 10.75 -10.93 0.59
C PRO A 158 11.26 -11.24 2.01
N ALA A 159 11.87 -12.42 2.19
CA ALA A 159 12.38 -12.86 3.50
C ALA A 159 13.32 -11.82 4.13
N ASP A 160 14.27 -11.28 3.36
CA ASP A 160 15.21 -10.26 3.85
C ASP A 160 14.50 -8.99 4.35
N THR A 161 13.40 -8.60 3.70
CA THR A 161 12.59 -7.44 4.10
C THR A 161 11.83 -7.73 5.39
N LEU A 162 11.26 -8.93 5.52
CA LEU A 162 10.57 -9.35 6.73
C LEU A 162 11.55 -9.39 7.92
N ASP A 163 12.74 -9.94 7.73
CA ASP A 163 13.79 -10.01 8.74
C ASP A 163 14.22 -8.62 9.21
N GLN A 164 14.42 -7.69 8.28
CA GLN A 164 14.76 -6.30 8.61
C GLN A 164 13.64 -5.59 9.39
N LEU A 165 12.38 -5.78 8.99
CA LEU A 165 11.23 -5.19 9.67
C LEU A 165 11.07 -5.69 11.11
N TYR A 166 11.33 -6.98 11.35
CA TYR A 166 11.09 -7.63 12.63
C TYR A 166 12.33 -7.77 13.52
N GLN A 167 13.51 -7.31 13.06
CA GLN A 167 14.77 -7.43 13.80
C GLN A 167 14.71 -6.89 15.24
N ARG A 168 13.88 -5.87 15.50
CA ARG A 168 13.75 -5.20 16.80
C ARG A 168 12.36 -5.34 17.43
N VAL A 169 11.51 -6.20 16.89
CA VAL A 169 10.14 -6.41 17.38
C VAL A 169 10.11 -7.59 18.35
N ARG A 170 9.52 -7.40 19.51
CA ARG A 170 9.24 -8.46 20.49
C ARG A 170 7.91 -9.13 20.16
N LEU A 171 7.98 -10.28 19.52
CA LEU A 171 6.80 -11.07 19.14
C LEU A 171 6.21 -11.85 20.32
N ASP A 172 7.02 -12.12 21.32
CA ASP A 172 6.67 -12.88 22.51
C ASP A 172 5.71 -12.15 23.48
N ASP A 173 5.64 -10.82 23.39
CA ASP A 173 4.80 -9.95 24.21
C ASP A 173 3.28 -10.05 23.91
N TYR A 174 2.89 -10.62 22.76
CA TYR A 174 1.49 -10.65 22.32
C TYR A 174 0.80 -11.98 22.68
N PRO A 175 -0.43 -11.98 23.23
CA PRO A 175 -1.10 -13.21 23.62
C PRO A 175 -1.39 -14.14 22.42
N PRO A 176 -1.53 -15.46 22.65
CA PRO A 176 -1.97 -16.38 21.62
C PRO A 176 -3.28 -15.93 20.97
N PRO A 177 -3.49 -16.18 19.67
CA PRO A 177 -2.67 -17.00 18.78
C PRO A 177 -1.64 -16.21 17.96
N ALA A 178 -1.21 -15.03 18.41
CA ALA A 178 -0.13 -14.29 17.74
C ALA A 178 1.18 -15.12 17.74
N PRO A 179 1.95 -15.10 16.63
CA PRO A 179 3.23 -15.81 16.57
C PRO A 179 4.21 -15.24 17.58
N LYS A 180 4.99 -16.13 18.20
CA LYS A 180 5.95 -15.81 19.26
C LYS A 180 7.37 -15.62 18.76
N SER A 181 7.64 -15.95 17.50
CA SER A 181 8.96 -15.82 16.91
C SER A 181 8.88 -15.46 15.42
N LEU A 182 9.98 -14.91 14.90
CA LEU A 182 10.07 -14.57 13.49
C LEU A 182 10.01 -15.81 12.57
N PRO A 183 10.65 -16.95 12.89
CA PRO A 183 10.48 -18.18 12.12
C PRO A 183 9.03 -18.67 12.09
N GLU A 184 8.32 -18.60 13.21
CA GLU A 184 6.89 -18.97 13.29
C GLU A 184 6.04 -18.03 12.43
N LEU A 185 6.27 -16.71 12.52
CA LEU A 185 5.60 -15.74 11.66
C LEU A 185 5.88 -16.04 10.18
N ALA A 186 7.14 -16.27 9.80
CA ALA A 186 7.51 -16.56 8.41
C ALA A 186 6.83 -17.83 7.88
N GLN A 187 6.75 -18.89 8.70
CA GLN A 187 6.02 -20.11 8.34
C GLN A 187 4.52 -19.80 8.10
N LEU A 188 3.88 -19.12 9.05
CA LEU A 188 2.47 -18.74 8.95
C LEU A 188 2.18 -17.89 7.71
N LEU A 189 3.09 -16.97 7.36
CA LEU A 189 2.97 -16.14 6.17
C LEU A 189 3.13 -16.93 4.86
N GLY A 190 3.99 -17.95 4.84
CA GLY A 190 4.11 -18.88 3.72
C GLY A 190 2.81 -19.66 3.47
N GLU A 191 2.22 -20.20 4.54
CA GLU A 191 0.93 -20.90 4.48
C GLU A 191 -0.21 -19.97 4.00
N ASP A 192 -0.22 -18.72 4.46
CA ASP A 192 -1.21 -17.74 4.04
C ASP A 192 -1.07 -17.34 2.57
N ARG A 193 0.18 -17.22 2.09
CA ARG A 193 0.48 -16.91 0.70
C ARG A 193 -0.03 -18.01 -0.23
N GLU A 194 0.24 -19.26 0.10
CA GLU A 194 -0.25 -20.41 -0.68
C GLU A 194 -1.78 -20.49 -0.68
N ARG A 195 -2.40 -20.19 0.46
CA ARG A 195 -3.85 -20.25 0.62
C ARG A 195 -4.58 -19.06 -0.01
N GLY A 196 -3.95 -17.88 -0.05
CA GLY A 196 -4.50 -16.63 -0.57
C GLY A 196 -5.49 -15.91 0.37
N TRP A 197 -5.73 -16.43 1.57
CA TRP A 197 -6.59 -15.82 2.59
C TRP A 197 -6.18 -16.27 4.00
N VAL A 198 -6.55 -15.48 5.01
CA VAL A 198 -6.22 -15.74 6.42
C VAL A 198 -7.49 -15.86 7.24
N LEU A 199 -7.55 -16.85 8.14
CA LEU A 199 -8.42 -16.81 9.33
C LEU A 199 -7.55 -16.51 10.55
N HIS A 200 -7.87 -15.46 11.27
CA HIS A 200 -7.15 -15.12 12.50
C HIS A 200 -8.14 -14.82 13.62
N ARG A 201 -7.83 -15.34 14.81
CA ARG A 201 -8.52 -15.03 16.06
C ARG A 201 -7.62 -14.10 16.85
N SER A 202 -8.13 -12.96 17.28
CA SER A 202 -7.36 -12.00 18.07
C SER A 202 -8.25 -11.41 19.15
N ASP A 203 -7.63 -10.78 20.14
CA ASP A 203 -8.35 -10.00 21.16
C ASP A 203 -9.23 -8.89 20.55
N TYR A 204 -8.90 -8.45 19.34
CA TYR A 204 -9.70 -7.46 18.61
C TYR A 204 -10.97 -8.09 18.00
N SER A 205 -10.80 -9.20 17.28
CA SER A 205 -11.88 -9.94 16.61
C SER A 205 -11.41 -11.25 16.00
N THR A 206 -12.36 -12.15 15.76
CA THR A 206 -12.20 -13.22 14.77
C THR A 206 -12.51 -12.65 13.39
N ALA A 207 -11.58 -12.84 12.45
CA ALA A 207 -11.69 -12.28 11.12
C ALA A 207 -11.11 -13.20 10.05
N ILE A 208 -11.75 -13.17 8.87
CA ILE A 208 -11.17 -13.66 7.63
C ILE A 208 -10.70 -12.48 6.78
N ALA A 209 -9.53 -12.58 6.15
CA ALA A 209 -8.96 -11.50 5.35
C ALA A 209 -8.43 -11.98 4.00
N SER A 210 -8.44 -11.07 3.02
CA SER A 210 -7.94 -11.29 1.66
C SER A 210 -7.17 -10.06 1.16
N ALA A 211 -6.28 -10.29 0.20
CA ALA A 211 -5.44 -9.27 -0.41
C ALA A 211 -6.20 -8.46 -1.47
N VAL A 212 -5.92 -7.17 -1.52
CA VAL A 212 -6.25 -6.29 -2.64
C VAL A 212 -4.96 -5.98 -3.40
N ARG A 213 -5.00 -6.16 -4.72
CA ARG A 213 -3.83 -6.05 -5.61
C ARG A 213 -3.98 -4.89 -6.58
N ASP A 214 -2.84 -4.31 -6.94
CA ASP A 214 -2.77 -3.29 -7.99
C ASP A 214 -2.49 -3.90 -9.38
N HIS A 215 -2.30 -3.06 -10.38
CA HIS A 215 -1.98 -3.45 -11.75
C HIS A 215 -0.65 -4.21 -11.92
N THR A 216 0.24 -4.20 -10.92
CA THR A 216 1.49 -4.98 -10.93
C THR A 216 1.30 -6.37 -10.33
N GLY A 217 0.12 -6.64 -9.75
CA GLY A 217 -0.16 -7.85 -8.99
C GLY A 217 0.34 -7.80 -7.54
N SER A 218 0.92 -6.67 -7.10
CA SER A 218 1.43 -6.50 -5.74
C SER A 218 0.29 -6.26 -4.76
N ILE A 219 0.40 -6.79 -3.54
CA ILE A 219 -0.55 -6.49 -2.45
C ILE A 219 -0.37 -5.04 -2.02
N VAL A 220 -1.40 -4.21 -2.25
CA VAL A 220 -1.42 -2.80 -1.86
C VAL A 220 -2.30 -2.52 -0.65
N ALA A 221 -3.27 -3.40 -0.37
CA ALA A 221 -4.11 -3.35 0.82
C ALA A 221 -4.65 -4.73 1.18
N ALA A 222 -5.32 -4.82 2.31
CA ALA A 222 -6.11 -5.98 2.71
C ALA A 222 -7.50 -5.55 3.14
N ILE A 223 -8.48 -6.43 2.90
CA ILE A 223 -9.83 -6.29 3.39
C ILE A 223 -10.22 -7.50 4.24
N ASN A 224 -11.18 -7.32 5.15
CA ASN A 224 -11.67 -8.41 5.98
C ASN A 224 -13.18 -8.46 6.13
N LEU A 225 -13.63 -9.60 6.69
CA LEU A 225 -14.89 -9.73 7.41
C LEU A 225 -14.56 -10.12 8.85
N SER A 226 -15.16 -9.42 9.80
CA SER A 226 -14.96 -9.61 11.23
C SER A 226 -16.29 -9.70 11.97
N GLY A 227 -16.36 -10.61 12.94
CA GLY A 227 -17.61 -10.90 13.63
C GLY A 227 -17.44 -11.87 14.80
N PRO A 228 -18.56 -12.28 15.43
CA PRO A 228 -18.54 -13.24 16.51
C PRO A 228 -17.91 -14.56 16.07
N GLU A 229 -17.06 -15.14 16.92
CA GLU A 229 -16.35 -16.38 16.62
C GLU A 229 -17.29 -17.52 16.24
N ALA A 230 -18.41 -17.66 16.96
CA ALA A 230 -19.45 -18.66 16.66
C ALA A 230 -19.99 -18.60 15.22
N VAL A 231 -19.97 -17.43 14.59
CA VAL A 231 -20.39 -17.25 13.19
C VAL A 231 -19.32 -17.76 12.22
N LEU A 232 -18.05 -17.44 12.47
CA LEU A 232 -16.94 -17.81 11.59
C LEU A 232 -16.40 -19.24 11.84
N ASP A 233 -16.76 -19.87 12.96
CA ASP A 233 -16.48 -21.28 13.22
C ASP A 233 -17.37 -22.22 12.42
N ASN A 234 -18.60 -21.79 12.12
CA ASN A 234 -19.50 -22.53 11.23
C ASN A 234 -18.91 -22.59 9.82
N GLU A 235 -18.54 -23.79 9.38
CA GLU A 235 -17.84 -24.00 8.10
C GLU A 235 -18.65 -23.55 6.88
N ALA A 236 -19.96 -23.81 6.87
CA ALA A 236 -20.82 -23.42 5.76
C ALA A 236 -20.92 -21.88 5.66
N VAL A 237 -21.13 -21.21 6.80
CA VAL A 237 -21.20 -19.74 6.88
C VAL A 237 -19.85 -19.12 6.54
N ARG A 238 -18.75 -19.65 7.08
CA ARG A 238 -17.39 -19.19 6.78
C ARG A 238 -17.07 -19.33 5.30
N SER A 239 -17.42 -20.45 4.68
CA SER A 239 -17.16 -20.68 3.25
C SER A 239 -17.92 -19.69 2.38
N GLN A 240 -19.18 -19.42 2.71
CA GLN A 240 -19.97 -18.39 2.01
C GLN A 240 -19.39 -16.99 2.19
N CYS A 241 -19.01 -16.61 3.42
CA CYS A 241 -18.39 -15.32 3.72
C CYS A 241 -17.05 -15.17 2.98
N LEU A 242 -16.25 -16.23 2.94
CA LEU A 242 -14.96 -16.25 2.25
C LEU A 242 -15.14 -16.06 0.74
N GLN A 243 -16.10 -16.75 0.12
CA GLN A 243 -16.38 -16.56 -1.31
C GLN A 243 -16.77 -15.11 -1.63
N LEU A 244 -17.64 -14.52 -0.81
CA LEU A 244 -18.04 -13.11 -0.97
C LEU A 244 -16.85 -12.16 -0.76
N LEU A 245 -16.01 -12.41 0.25
CA LEU A 245 -14.80 -11.63 0.52
C LEU A 245 -13.80 -11.69 -0.65
N LEU A 246 -13.52 -12.89 -1.16
CA LEU A 246 -12.61 -13.10 -2.29
C LEU A 246 -13.12 -12.41 -3.56
N HIS A 247 -14.42 -12.53 -3.83
CA HIS A 247 -15.06 -11.82 -4.95
C HIS A 247 -14.91 -10.30 -4.82
N THR A 248 -15.25 -9.74 -3.65
CA THR A 248 -15.11 -8.31 -3.39
C THR A 248 -13.66 -7.84 -3.50
N ALA A 249 -12.69 -8.61 -2.98
CA ALA A 249 -11.27 -8.29 -3.12
C ALA A 249 -10.84 -8.26 -4.61
N GLY A 250 -11.31 -9.22 -5.42
CA GLY A 250 -11.06 -9.27 -6.85
C GLY A 250 -11.67 -8.09 -7.62
N GLU A 251 -12.89 -7.68 -7.28
CA GLU A 251 -13.53 -6.50 -7.87
C GLU A 251 -12.77 -5.21 -7.56
N ILE A 252 -12.37 -5.00 -6.31
CA ILE A 252 -11.54 -3.86 -5.92
C ILE A 252 -10.23 -3.89 -6.70
N SER A 253 -9.55 -5.03 -6.73
CA SER A 253 -8.26 -5.18 -7.43
C SER A 253 -8.40 -4.91 -8.93
N THR A 254 -9.50 -5.35 -9.56
CA THR A 254 -9.77 -5.08 -10.97
C THR A 254 -9.95 -3.59 -11.24
N GLN A 255 -10.67 -2.87 -10.36
CA GLN A 255 -10.84 -1.42 -10.47
C GLN A 255 -9.54 -0.65 -10.21
N LEU A 256 -8.61 -1.22 -9.42
CA LEU A 256 -7.24 -0.73 -9.25
C LEU A 256 -6.28 -1.15 -10.38
N GLY A 257 -6.77 -1.90 -11.38
CA GLY A 257 -6.01 -2.26 -12.58
C GLY A 257 -5.37 -3.64 -12.60
N SER A 258 -5.60 -4.51 -11.59
CA SER A 258 -5.05 -5.89 -11.47
C SER A 258 -5.47 -6.87 -12.59
N GLY A 259 -6.17 -6.41 -13.63
CA GLY A 259 -6.57 -7.21 -14.81
C GLY A 259 -6.07 -6.70 -16.15
N TYR A 260 -5.28 -5.61 -16.20
CA TYR A 260 -4.80 -5.01 -17.45
C TYR A 260 -3.40 -5.51 -17.90
N GLY A 261 -2.71 -6.28 -17.06
CA GLY A 261 -1.34 -6.78 -17.33
C GLY A 261 -1.23 -7.85 -18.43
N ASP A 262 -2.28 -8.64 -18.67
CA ASP A 262 -2.26 -9.70 -19.69
C ASP A 262 -2.54 -9.19 -21.12
N GLY A 263 -3.10 -7.99 -21.27
CA GLY A 263 -3.48 -7.44 -22.58
C GLY A 263 -2.31 -6.84 -23.38
N LEU A 264 -1.24 -6.40 -22.72
CA LEU A 264 -0.09 -5.76 -23.36
C LEU A 264 0.99 -6.76 -23.79
N ALA A 265 1.04 -7.96 -23.19
CA ALA A 265 1.96 -9.02 -23.63
C ALA A 265 1.52 -9.66 -24.96
N VAL A 266 0.21 -9.69 -25.27
CA VAL A 266 -0.31 -10.34 -26.47
C VAL A 266 -0.19 -9.45 -27.72
N GLN A 267 -0.08 -8.13 -27.57
CA GLN A 267 0.04 -7.21 -28.72
C GLN A 267 1.48 -7.07 -29.25
N ASN A 268 2.50 -7.32 -28.42
CA ASN A 268 3.91 -7.29 -28.86
C ASN A 268 4.43 -8.63 -29.43
N ALA A 269 3.63 -9.70 -29.39
CA ALA A 269 3.99 -10.99 -29.99
C ALA A 269 3.47 -11.18 -31.43
N ARG A 270 2.76 -10.20 -32.01
CA ARG A 270 2.18 -10.29 -33.37
C ARG A 270 2.91 -9.46 -34.44
N SER A 271 4.05 -8.85 -34.14
CA SER A 271 4.80 -8.00 -35.08
C SER A 271 6.19 -8.53 -35.46
N VAL A 272 6.47 -9.83 -35.28
CA VAL A 272 7.66 -10.48 -35.85
C VAL A 272 7.32 -11.87 -36.40
N SER A 273 6.63 -11.92 -37.54
CA SER A 273 6.71 -13.07 -38.46
C SER A 273 6.22 -12.69 -39.87
N GLU A 274 6.91 -11.74 -40.51
CA GLU A 274 6.89 -11.62 -41.97
C GLU A 274 8.17 -12.25 -42.53
N THR A 275 8.13 -13.58 -42.72
CA THR A 275 9.00 -14.25 -43.68
C THR A 275 8.14 -14.75 -44.83
N ARG A 276 8.36 -14.11 -45.99
CA ARG A 276 7.73 -14.32 -47.30
C ARG A 276 7.61 -15.82 -47.67
N PRO A 277 6.49 -16.27 -48.27
CA PRO A 277 6.40 -17.61 -48.81
C PRO A 277 7.21 -17.73 -50.11
N CYS A 278 8.11 -18.71 -50.14
CA CYS A 278 8.81 -19.18 -51.33
C CYS A 278 7.86 -20.07 -52.14
N ALA A 279 7.65 -19.75 -53.41
CA ALA A 279 6.78 -20.50 -54.32
C ALA A 279 7.41 -21.86 -54.71
N PRO A 280 6.64 -22.96 -54.77
CA PRO A 280 7.10 -24.17 -55.44
C PRO A 280 6.63 -24.20 -56.90
N LYS A 281 7.60 -24.50 -57.79
CA LYS A 281 7.41 -24.77 -59.22
C LYS A 281 6.70 -26.11 -59.41
N SER A 282 5.85 -26.13 -60.44
CA SER A 282 5.13 -27.25 -61.04
C SER A 282 6.01 -28.46 -61.44
N ALA A 283 5.49 -29.68 -61.27
CA ALA A 283 5.52 -30.75 -62.27
C ALA A 283 4.55 -31.90 -61.93
N PHE A 284 3.63 -32.18 -62.87
CA PHE A 284 2.75 -33.35 -63.07
C PHE A 284 3.57 -34.66 -63.27
N PRO A 285 2.96 -35.82 -63.64
CA PRO A 285 1.80 -36.58 -63.12
C PRO A 285 2.08 -38.10 -63.02
N TRP A 286 1.17 -38.93 -62.47
CA TRP A 286 0.82 -40.25 -63.07
C TRP A 286 -0.59 -40.71 -62.62
N ARG A 287 -1.34 -41.26 -63.60
CA ARG A 287 -2.60 -42.04 -63.49
C ARG A 287 -2.31 -43.42 -62.86
N ARG A 288 -3.24 -44.17 -62.25
CA ARG A 288 -4.40 -45.00 -62.72
C ARG A 288 -4.56 -46.04 -61.55
N ASP A 289 -5.68 -46.60 -61.14
CA ASP A 289 -6.94 -47.02 -61.76
C ASP A 289 -8.12 -46.76 -60.81
#